data_AF-A0AAW2A348-F1
#
_entry.id   AF-A0AAW2A348-F1
#
_cell.length_a   1.000
_cell.length_b   1.000
_cell.length_c   1.000
_cell.angle_alpha   90.00
_cell.angle_beta   90.00
_cell.angle_gamma   90.00
#
_symmetry.space_group_name_H-M   'P 1'
#
loop_
_entity.id
_entity.type
_entity.pdbx_description
1 polymer ?
#
loop_
_entity_poly.entity_id
_entity_poly.type
_entity_poly.pdbx_seq_one_letter_code
_entity_poly.pdbx_strand_id
1 'polypeptide(L)'
;MEHLHTFLILLFLFCSPWLSAGTTFLTHLGTQCEEDCKPDGGEYKCTTTDEDGRSQSLYCSPQENMDYWGRQCRADSVCGKHGEDYYWCRINDFTWGYCGLVKDNKKITETGEVTHIIPRHRNKRDRVVIGTVDDRANRIKTTFYAEPAPHDITDIGKLRNEAENLIGNWNNGHLVDQARSNLIHTANLRIDMQGIINRNNQLYYNLQIQINRRRNGPHDSTTVSQIIVPRGIPERYIRRALQESLNHRARVSVEVSRY
;
A
#
# COMPACT_ATOMS: atom_id res chain seq x y z
N MET A 1 -67.53 6.43 21.75
CA MET A 1 -66.96 6.16 20.42
C MET A 1 -66.13 7.38 20.05
N GLU A 2 -64.79 7.46 20.07
CA GLU A 2 -63.62 6.64 20.42
C GLU A 2 -62.50 7.65 20.80
N HIS A 3 -61.86 7.54 21.98
CA HIS A 3 -60.42 7.23 22.20
C HIS A 3 -59.42 7.88 21.21
N LEU A 4 -58.76 9.01 21.52
CA LEU A 4 -57.50 9.22 22.27
C LEU A 4 -56.19 8.84 21.52
N HIS A 5 -55.24 9.80 21.51
CA HIS A 5 -53.81 9.75 21.11
C HIS A 5 -53.54 9.61 19.60
N THR A 6 -52.61 10.34 18.97
CA THR A 6 -51.18 10.38 19.31
C THR A 6 -50.45 11.49 18.52
N PHE A 7 -49.47 12.12 19.17
CA PHE A 7 -48.38 12.92 18.58
C PHE A 7 -47.77 12.28 17.32
N LEU A 8 -47.38 13.08 16.31
CA LEU A 8 -46.05 12.97 15.70
C LEU A 8 -45.67 14.23 14.90
N ILE A 9 -44.84 15.06 15.52
CA ILE A 9 -43.89 15.97 14.87
C ILE A 9 -42.72 15.10 14.37
N LEU A 10 -41.98 15.56 13.35
CA LEU A 10 -40.81 14.95 12.67
C LEU A 10 -41.17 13.97 11.53
N LEU A 11 -40.56 13.98 10.35
CA LEU A 11 -39.26 14.50 9.91
C LEU A 11 -39.37 15.15 8.53
N PHE A 12 -38.81 16.34 8.39
CA PHE A 12 -38.10 16.67 7.15
C PHE A 12 -37.03 15.60 6.94
N LEU A 13 -37.28 14.65 6.03
CA LEU A 13 -36.20 13.91 5.38
C LEU A 13 -35.43 14.92 4.53
N PHE A 14 -34.56 15.67 5.19
CA PHE A 14 -33.30 16.03 4.58
C PHE A 14 -32.73 14.70 4.06
N CYS A 15 -32.81 14.48 2.75
CA CYS A 15 -31.75 13.75 2.05
C CYS A 15 -30.49 14.58 2.23
N SER A 16 -29.95 14.61 3.45
CA SER A 16 -28.55 14.86 3.65
C SER A 16 -27.88 13.72 2.90
N PRO A 17 -27.10 13.99 1.82
CA PRO A 17 -26.14 13.00 1.41
C PRO A 17 -25.32 12.75 2.66
N TRP A 18 -25.34 11.52 3.17
CA TRP A 18 -24.36 11.11 4.16
C TRP A 18 -23.01 11.37 3.51
N LEU A 19 -22.40 12.52 3.81
CA LEU A 19 -20.99 12.77 3.52
C LEU A 19 -20.23 11.76 4.37
N SER A 20 -20.04 10.57 3.82
CA SER A 20 -19.17 9.58 4.42
C SER A 20 -17.80 10.23 4.52
N ALA A 21 -17.24 10.25 5.73
CA ALA A 21 -15.89 10.69 5.98
C ALA A 21 -14.90 9.72 5.29
N GLY A 22 -14.71 9.90 3.98
CA GLY A 22 -13.83 9.10 3.12
C GLY A 22 -12.58 9.86 2.72
N THR A 23 -11.55 9.11 2.32
CA THR A 23 -10.39 9.62 1.59
C THR A 23 -10.81 9.84 0.14
N THR A 24 -10.52 11.01 -0.41
CA THR A 24 -10.81 11.32 -1.81
C THR A 24 -9.59 11.01 -2.67
N PHE A 25 -9.77 10.15 -3.66
CA PHE A 25 -8.74 9.85 -4.66
C PHE A 25 -8.98 10.69 -5.91
N LEU A 26 -7.93 11.34 -6.40
CA LEU A 26 -7.90 11.94 -7.72
C LEU A 26 -7.07 11.04 -8.64
N THR A 27 -7.46 11.00 -9.90
CA THR A 27 -6.68 10.37 -10.96
C THR A 27 -5.46 11.21 -11.31
N HIS A 28 -4.58 10.67 -12.13
CA HIS A 28 -3.45 11.40 -12.72
C HIS A 28 -3.88 12.58 -13.59
N LEU A 29 -5.14 12.65 -14.03
CA LEU A 29 -5.68 13.82 -14.74
C LEU A 29 -6.32 14.84 -13.80
N GLY A 30 -6.40 14.53 -12.50
CA GLY A 30 -7.05 15.39 -11.50
C GLY A 30 -8.56 15.16 -11.38
N THR A 31 -9.15 14.26 -12.17
CA THR A 31 -10.56 13.85 -12.05
C THR A 31 -10.77 13.03 -10.78
N GLN A 32 -11.84 13.31 -10.05
CA GLN A 32 -12.16 12.57 -8.82
C GLN A 32 -12.64 11.16 -9.13
N CYS A 33 -12.11 10.17 -8.41
CA CYS A 33 -12.56 8.79 -8.49
C CYS A 33 -13.96 8.61 -7.89
N GLU A 34 -14.76 7.77 -8.51
CA GLU A 34 -16.07 7.34 -7.98
C GLU A 34 -15.93 6.31 -6.86
N GLU A 35 -14.86 5.51 -6.91
CA GLU A 35 -14.49 4.54 -5.89
C GLU A 35 -13.04 4.70 -5.41
N ASP A 36 -12.68 3.98 -4.35
CA ASP A 36 -11.29 3.85 -3.92
C ASP A 36 -10.38 3.42 -5.07
N CYS A 37 -9.17 3.96 -5.06
CA CYS A 37 -8.12 3.57 -5.99
C CYS A 37 -7.67 2.12 -5.75
N LYS A 38 -7.89 1.22 -6.72
CA LYS A 38 -7.71 -0.23 -6.58
C LYS A 38 -6.72 -0.80 -7.59
N PRO A 39 -6.03 -1.90 -7.24
CA PRO A 39 -5.14 -2.57 -8.18
C PRO A 39 -5.95 -3.27 -9.29
N ASP A 40 -5.53 -3.05 -10.54
CA ASP A 40 -6.01 -3.65 -11.78
C ASP A 40 -4.80 -3.93 -12.69
N GLY A 41 -4.48 -5.20 -12.92
CA GLY A 41 -3.36 -5.59 -13.81
C GLY A 41 -1.97 -5.13 -13.36
N GLY A 42 -1.77 -4.84 -12.06
CA GLY A 42 -0.51 -4.31 -11.51
C GLY A 42 -0.44 -2.79 -11.44
N GLU A 43 -1.45 -2.10 -11.98
CA GLU A 43 -1.65 -0.65 -11.93
C GLU A 43 -2.75 -0.33 -10.93
N TYR A 44 -2.74 0.87 -10.38
CA TYR A 44 -3.80 1.38 -9.55
C TYR A 44 -4.70 2.28 -10.39
N LYS A 45 -5.98 1.90 -10.49
CA LYS A 45 -6.99 2.57 -11.28
C LYS A 45 -8.26 2.79 -10.48
N CYS A 46 -9.04 3.75 -10.93
CA CYS A 46 -10.40 3.99 -10.47
C CYS A 46 -11.27 4.41 -11.66
N THR A 47 -12.57 4.25 -11.50
CA THR A 47 -13.56 4.72 -12.47
C THR A 47 -13.87 6.19 -12.23
N THR A 48 -14.02 6.94 -13.32
CA THR A 48 -14.52 8.31 -13.33
C THR A 48 -15.53 8.46 -14.46
N THR A 49 -16.66 9.11 -14.22
CA THR A 49 -17.60 9.48 -15.28
C THR A 49 -17.33 10.90 -15.76
N ASP A 50 -17.23 11.08 -17.08
CA ASP A 50 -17.08 12.40 -17.71
C ASP A 50 -18.41 13.16 -17.78
N GLU A 51 -18.36 14.42 -18.24
CA GLU A 51 -19.55 15.28 -18.36
C GLU A 51 -20.59 14.72 -19.36
N ASP A 52 -20.17 13.89 -20.31
CA ASP A 52 -21.02 13.20 -21.28
C ASP A 52 -21.66 11.91 -20.70
N GLY A 53 -21.35 11.56 -19.44
CA GLY A 53 -21.86 10.35 -18.79
C GLY A 53 -21.11 9.07 -19.16
N ARG A 54 -19.93 9.16 -19.79
CA ARG A 54 -19.09 7.98 -20.08
C ARG A 54 -18.14 7.69 -18.93
N SER A 55 -18.17 6.45 -18.46
CA SER A 55 -17.23 5.97 -17.45
C SER A 55 -15.87 5.61 -18.10
N GLN A 56 -14.80 6.06 -17.47
CA GLN A 56 -13.41 5.84 -17.88
C GLN A 56 -12.63 5.25 -16.71
N SER A 57 -11.74 4.29 -16.99
CA SER A 57 -10.80 3.76 -16.00
C SER A 57 -9.47 4.50 -16.12
N LEU A 58 -9.10 5.24 -15.08
CA LEU A 58 -7.93 6.12 -15.09
C LEU A 58 -6.97 5.78 -13.96
N TYR A 59 -5.69 6.04 -14.19
CA TYR A 59 -4.66 5.84 -13.16
C TYR A 59 -4.88 6.75 -11.97
N CYS A 60 -4.71 6.20 -10.78
CA CYS A 60 -4.76 6.89 -9.51
C CYS A 60 -3.65 6.36 -8.60
N SER A 61 -3.42 7.00 -7.46
CA SER A 61 -2.45 6.53 -6.48
C SER A 61 -3.14 5.88 -5.28
N PRO A 62 -2.62 4.74 -4.79
CA PRO A 62 -3.19 4.10 -3.60
C PRO A 62 -2.96 4.92 -2.33
N GLN A 63 -1.94 5.79 -2.31
CA GLN A 63 -1.56 6.66 -1.19
C GLN A 63 -0.93 7.97 -1.68
N GLU A 64 -0.85 8.93 -0.76
CA GLU A 64 -0.16 10.20 -0.97
C GLU A 64 1.28 9.95 -1.44
N ASN A 65 1.70 10.66 -2.49
CA ASN A 65 3.06 10.64 -3.01
C ASN A 65 3.57 9.26 -3.50
N MET A 66 2.67 8.39 -3.95
CA MET A 66 3.01 7.19 -4.73
C MET A 66 2.57 7.38 -6.18
N ASP A 67 3.18 6.66 -7.11
CA ASP A 67 2.69 6.56 -8.47
C ASP A 67 1.61 5.49 -8.62
N TYR A 68 1.05 5.39 -9.83
CA TYR A 68 0.02 4.43 -10.20
C TYR A 68 0.48 2.97 -10.19
N TRP A 69 1.78 2.68 -10.03
CA TRP A 69 2.27 1.32 -9.77
C TRP A 69 2.54 1.07 -8.28
N GLY A 70 2.22 2.03 -7.41
CA GLY A 70 2.50 1.97 -5.97
C GLY A 70 3.97 2.18 -5.63
N ARG A 71 4.75 2.79 -6.53
CA ARG A 71 6.16 3.15 -6.30
C ARG A 71 6.22 4.51 -5.64
N GLN A 72 7.11 4.67 -4.67
CA GLN A 72 7.28 5.92 -3.94
C GLN A 72 7.88 7.01 -4.84
N CYS A 73 7.24 8.17 -4.92
CA CYS A 73 7.79 9.35 -5.57
C CYS A 73 8.97 9.91 -4.75
N ARG A 74 9.96 10.47 -5.45
CA ARG A 74 11.11 11.14 -4.82
C ARG A 74 10.67 12.37 -4.04
N ALA A 75 11.43 12.70 -3.00
CA ALA A 75 11.18 13.87 -2.17
C ALA A 75 11.31 15.20 -2.93
N ASP A 76 12.19 15.27 -3.93
CA ASP A 76 12.41 16.44 -4.80
C ASP A 76 11.55 16.41 -6.09
N SER A 77 10.62 15.47 -6.16
CA SER A 77 9.68 15.33 -7.27
C SER A 77 8.43 14.64 -6.72
N VAL A 78 7.75 15.32 -5.79
CA VAL A 78 6.51 14.81 -5.21
C VAL A 78 5.41 14.75 -6.25
N CYS A 79 4.37 13.95 -6.02
CA CYS A 79 3.23 13.88 -6.94
C CYS A 79 2.65 15.27 -7.21
N GLY A 80 2.71 15.70 -8.46
CA GLY A 80 2.38 17.07 -8.85
C GLY A 80 2.36 17.25 -10.36
N LYS A 81 1.91 18.41 -10.83
CA LYS A 81 1.84 18.70 -12.27
C LYS A 81 3.19 19.02 -12.90
N HIS A 82 4.10 19.65 -12.16
CA HIS A 82 5.45 20.02 -12.63
C HIS A 82 5.47 20.73 -14.00
N GLY A 83 4.44 21.51 -14.31
CA GLY A 83 4.31 22.22 -15.60
C GLY A 83 3.46 21.50 -16.66
N GLU A 84 3.03 20.27 -16.40
CA GLU A 84 2.17 19.46 -17.28
C GLU A 84 0.67 19.61 -16.92
N ASP A 85 -0.21 19.08 -17.78
CA ASP A 85 -1.65 19.01 -17.52
C ASP A 85 -2.05 17.83 -16.62
N TYR A 86 -1.21 16.78 -16.56
CA TYR A 86 -1.34 15.61 -15.69
C TYR A 86 -0.40 15.64 -14.48
N TYR A 87 -0.74 14.85 -13.47
CA TYR A 87 0.04 14.63 -12.26
C TYR A 87 1.03 13.47 -12.45
N TRP A 88 2.28 13.71 -12.09
CA TRP A 88 3.36 12.72 -12.17
C TRP A 88 4.43 12.99 -11.13
N CYS A 89 5.36 12.05 -11.02
CA CYS A 89 6.53 12.18 -10.17
C CYS A 89 7.71 11.37 -10.70
N ARG A 90 8.94 11.74 -10.29
CA ARG A 90 10.12 10.91 -10.50
C ARG A 90 10.21 9.85 -9.42
N ILE A 91 10.51 8.63 -9.83
CA ILE A 91 10.79 7.50 -8.94
C ILE A 91 12.31 7.38 -8.70
N ASN A 92 13.10 7.63 -9.75
CA ASN A 92 14.56 7.74 -9.71
C ASN A 92 15.02 8.72 -10.80
N ASP A 93 16.33 8.85 -11.02
CA ASP A 93 16.89 9.79 -12.02
C ASP A 93 16.41 9.53 -13.46
N PHE A 94 16.01 8.30 -13.78
CA PHE A 94 15.69 7.87 -15.15
C PHE A 94 14.23 7.43 -15.35
N THR A 95 13.45 7.38 -14.27
CA THR A 95 12.10 6.81 -14.28
C THR A 95 11.13 7.76 -13.62
N TRP A 96 9.99 7.96 -14.28
CA TRP A 96 8.84 8.67 -13.76
C TRP A 96 7.59 7.78 -13.79
N GLY A 97 6.53 8.23 -13.14
CA GLY A 97 5.23 7.57 -13.14
C GLY A 97 4.12 8.58 -12.96
N TYR A 98 2.96 8.27 -13.55
CA TYR A 98 1.72 9.00 -13.28
C TYR A 98 1.31 8.81 -11.82
N CYS A 99 0.74 9.83 -11.21
CA CYS A 99 0.30 9.73 -9.83
C CYS A 99 -1.01 10.50 -9.65
N GLY A 100 -1.87 10.02 -8.78
CA GLY A 100 -3.06 10.71 -8.33
C GLY A 100 -2.85 11.40 -6.99
N LEU A 101 -3.55 12.50 -6.72
CA LEU A 101 -3.57 13.07 -5.38
C LEU A 101 -4.52 12.27 -4.48
N VAL A 102 -4.09 12.06 -3.24
CA VAL A 102 -4.91 11.41 -2.20
C VAL A 102 -5.19 12.45 -1.13
N LYS A 103 -6.46 12.86 -1.00
CA LYS A 103 -6.90 13.89 -0.06
C LYS A 103 -7.67 13.24 1.09
N ASP A 104 -7.07 13.25 2.27
CA ASP A 104 -7.82 12.97 3.49
C ASP A 104 -8.62 14.21 3.88
N ASN A 105 -9.95 14.09 3.91
CA ASN A 105 -10.87 15.17 4.29
C ASN A 105 -10.70 15.69 5.74
N LYS A 106 -9.64 15.25 6.45
CA LYS A 106 -9.25 15.68 7.80
C LYS A 106 -7.95 16.50 7.85
N LYS A 107 -7.29 16.77 6.71
CA LYS A 107 -6.07 17.61 6.64
C LYS A 107 -6.37 19.10 6.32
N ILE A 108 -7.54 19.63 6.69
CA ILE A 108 -7.74 21.08 6.79
C ILE A 108 -7.41 21.50 8.23
N THR A 109 -6.14 21.73 8.50
CA THR A 109 -5.72 22.69 9.52
C THR A 109 -5.31 23.95 8.79
N GLU A 110 -5.86 25.10 9.20
CA GLU A 110 -5.83 26.43 8.56
C GLU A 110 -4.45 27.09 8.41
N THR A 111 -3.37 26.33 8.35
CA THR A 111 -2.04 26.84 8.02
C THR A 111 -1.41 25.86 7.04
N GLY A 112 -1.44 26.22 5.76
CA GLY A 112 -0.88 25.43 4.66
C GLY A 112 0.63 25.28 4.77
N GLU A 113 1.09 24.42 5.67
CA GLU A 113 2.49 24.04 5.81
C GLU A 113 2.62 22.51 5.77
N VAL A 114 3.14 22.02 4.65
CA VAL A 114 3.51 20.62 4.45
C VAL A 114 4.76 20.35 5.28
N THR A 115 4.62 19.77 6.47
CA THR A 115 5.77 19.31 7.25
C THR A 115 6.26 17.97 6.70
N HIS A 116 7.20 18.03 5.77
CA HIS A 116 8.07 16.90 5.44
C HIS A 116 8.92 16.57 6.68
N ILE A 117 8.47 15.63 7.51
CA ILE A 117 9.35 15.04 8.52
C ILE A 117 10.26 14.06 7.77
N ILE A 118 11.43 14.53 7.35
CA ILE A 118 12.57 13.68 7.04
C ILE A 118 13.29 13.42 8.36
N PRO A 119 13.28 12.20 8.93
CA PRO A 119 14.14 11.89 10.06
C PRO A 119 15.60 11.85 9.58
N ARG A 120 16.36 12.85 10.02
CA ARG A 120 17.82 12.93 9.83
C ARG A 120 18.52 11.70 10.45
N HIS A 121 19.55 11.23 9.74
CA HIS A 121 20.54 10.23 10.15
C HIS A 121 20.85 10.18 11.65
N ARG A 122 20.69 9.00 12.27
CA ARG A 122 21.47 8.49 13.41
C ARG A 122 21.46 6.94 13.41
N ASN A 123 22.55 6.36 13.87
CA ASN A 123 23.02 4.99 13.60
C ASN A 123 22.11 3.83 14.07
N LYS A 124 22.19 2.72 13.30
CA LYS A 124 22.04 1.29 13.71
C LYS A 124 20.61 0.72 13.84
N ARG A 125 20.17 -0.01 12.79
CA ARG A 125 19.11 -1.06 12.81
C ARG A 125 17.76 -0.76 13.49
N ASP A 126 17.42 0.51 13.70
CA ASP A 126 16.12 0.83 14.26
C ASP A 126 15.04 0.68 13.18
N ARG A 127 14.02 -0.12 13.50
CA ARG A 127 12.81 -0.25 12.69
C ARG A 127 12.17 1.13 12.54
N VAL A 128 12.01 1.60 11.31
CA VAL A 128 11.35 2.89 11.01
C VAL A 128 9.92 2.65 10.58
N VAL A 129 8.99 3.51 11.00
CA VAL A 129 7.61 3.49 10.49
C VAL A 129 7.61 4.01 9.06
N ILE A 130 7.19 3.17 8.11
CA ILE A 130 7.06 3.53 6.69
C ILE A 130 5.61 3.77 6.27
N GLY A 131 4.64 3.38 7.11
CA GLY A 131 3.24 3.62 6.82
C GLY A 131 2.32 3.21 7.96
N THR A 132 1.14 3.82 8.01
CA THR A 132 0.08 3.47 8.96
C THR A 132 -1.27 3.53 8.25
N VAL A 133 -2.12 2.54 8.48
CA VAL A 133 -3.51 2.51 8.03
C VAL A 133 -4.42 2.47 9.25
N ASP A 134 -5.31 3.45 9.38
CA ASP A 134 -6.23 3.59 10.51
C ASP A 134 -7.66 3.28 10.06
N ASP A 135 -8.11 2.05 10.32
CA ASP A 135 -9.48 1.60 10.11
C ASP A 135 -10.30 1.92 11.37
N ARG A 136 -10.83 3.15 11.42
CA ARG A 136 -11.59 3.64 12.57
C ARG A 136 -12.91 2.92 12.76
N ALA A 137 -13.53 2.45 11.67
CA ALA A 137 -14.80 1.73 11.74
C ALA A 137 -14.64 0.42 12.52
N ASN A 138 -13.53 -0.29 12.28
CA ASN A 138 -13.19 -1.53 12.99
C ASN A 138 -12.27 -1.32 14.20
N ARG A 139 -11.91 -0.07 14.49
CA ARG A 139 -10.96 0.34 15.54
C ARG A 139 -9.63 -0.42 15.46
N ILE A 140 -9.11 -0.56 14.24
CA ILE A 140 -7.87 -1.27 13.92
C ILE A 140 -6.86 -0.29 13.34
N LYS A 141 -5.66 -0.28 13.90
CA LYS A 141 -4.50 0.43 13.34
C LYS A 141 -3.47 -0.57 12.86
N THR A 142 -3.09 -0.49 11.59
CA THR A 142 -2.06 -1.33 10.98
C THR A 142 -0.82 -0.51 10.64
N THR A 143 0.32 -0.83 11.24
CA THR A 143 1.56 -0.09 11.08
C THR A 143 2.61 -0.94 10.37
N PHE A 144 3.27 -0.36 9.37
CA PHE A 144 4.33 -0.98 8.58
C PHE A 144 5.67 -0.42 9.06
N TYR A 145 6.58 -1.32 9.38
CA TYR A 145 7.93 -0.98 9.84
C TYR A 145 8.97 -1.58 8.90
N ALA A 146 9.99 -0.81 8.54
CA ALA A 146 11.11 -1.27 7.75
C ALA A 146 12.40 -1.29 8.58
N GLU A 147 13.18 -2.36 8.46
CA GLU A 147 14.56 -2.45 8.94
C GLU A 147 15.48 -2.60 7.72
N PRO A 148 16.38 -1.63 7.45
CA PRO A 148 17.30 -1.71 6.31
C PRO A 148 18.13 -3.00 6.33
N ALA A 149 18.15 -3.73 5.22
CA ALA A 149 18.84 -5.02 5.11
C ALA A 149 19.60 -5.18 3.77
N PRO A 150 20.44 -4.21 3.35
CA PRO A 150 21.06 -4.21 2.02
C PRO A 150 22.05 -5.35 1.77
N HIS A 151 22.52 -6.05 2.79
CA HIS A 151 23.38 -7.23 2.63
C HIS A 151 22.60 -8.54 2.54
N ASP A 152 21.38 -8.55 3.09
CA ASP A 152 20.53 -9.75 3.15
C ASP A 152 19.45 -9.74 2.07
N ILE A 153 19.08 -8.56 1.58
CA ILE A 153 18.13 -8.35 0.49
C ILE A 153 18.87 -7.86 -0.75
N THR A 154 18.93 -8.73 -1.74
CA THR A 154 19.63 -8.49 -3.00
C THR A 154 18.89 -7.46 -3.84
N ASP A 155 19.66 -6.66 -4.56
CA ASP A 155 19.08 -5.82 -5.61
C ASP A 155 18.80 -6.71 -6.83
N ILE A 156 17.57 -6.62 -7.34
CA ILE A 156 17.10 -7.51 -8.40
C ILE A 156 17.19 -6.92 -9.80
N GLY A 157 17.47 -5.62 -9.93
CA GLY A 157 17.63 -4.94 -11.22
C GLY A 157 16.59 -5.36 -12.26
N LYS A 158 17.01 -6.16 -13.24
CA LYS A 158 16.18 -6.63 -14.38
C LYS A 158 14.99 -7.52 -13.98
N LEU A 159 15.04 -8.20 -12.83
CA LEU A 159 13.94 -9.06 -12.37
C LEU A 159 12.83 -8.26 -11.66
N ARG A 160 12.94 -6.94 -11.61
CA ARG A 160 12.00 -6.09 -10.88
C ARG A 160 10.55 -6.23 -11.33
N ASN A 161 10.29 -6.15 -12.63
CA ASN A 161 8.94 -6.31 -13.16
C ASN A 161 8.38 -7.72 -12.88
N GLU A 162 9.24 -8.75 -12.93
CA GLU A 162 8.83 -10.13 -12.60
C GLU A 162 8.47 -10.25 -11.11
N ALA A 163 9.23 -9.60 -10.21
CA ALA A 163 8.93 -9.57 -8.79
C ALA A 163 7.62 -8.82 -8.51
N GLU A 164 7.41 -7.66 -9.13
CA GLU A 164 6.20 -6.86 -8.99
C GLU A 164 4.97 -7.63 -9.50
N ASN A 165 5.07 -8.32 -10.65
CA ASN A 165 4.01 -9.21 -11.15
C ASN A 165 3.73 -10.40 -10.22
N LEU A 166 4.79 -11.03 -9.70
CA LEU A 166 4.66 -12.12 -8.73
C LEU A 166 3.94 -11.67 -7.45
N ILE A 167 4.24 -10.46 -6.97
CA ILE A 167 3.56 -9.85 -5.82
C ILE A 167 2.11 -9.51 -6.15
N GLY A 168 1.84 -8.95 -7.34
CA GLY A 168 0.49 -8.62 -7.78
C GLY A 168 -0.44 -9.84 -7.80
N ASN A 169 0.09 -11.00 -8.16
CA ASN A 169 -0.63 -12.27 -8.18
C ASN A 169 -0.78 -12.94 -6.80
N TRP A 170 -0.23 -12.36 -5.73
CA TRP A 170 -0.35 -12.95 -4.40
C TRP A 170 -1.81 -12.99 -3.93
N ASN A 171 -2.25 -14.14 -3.43
CA ASN A 171 -3.52 -14.32 -2.73
C ASN A 171 -3.28 -15.03 -1.40
N ASN A 172 -4.02 -14.65 -0.36
CA ASN A 172 -3.90 -15.26 0.97
C ASN A 172 -4.27 -16.75 1.01
N GLY A 173 -4.96 -17.28 -0.01
CA GLY A 173 -5.20 -18.72 -0.17
C GLY A 173 -3.92 -19.57 -0.25
N HIS A 174 -2.77 -18.97 -0.54
CA HIS A 174 -1.47 -19.66 -0.54
C HIS A 174 -0.82 -19.80 0.85
N LEU A 175 -1.34 -19.10 1.86
CA LEU A 175 -0.78 -19.15 3.22
C LEU A 175 -0.95 -20.56 3.80
N VAL A 176 0.12 -21.05 4.41
CA VAL A 176 0.16 -22.36 5.04
C VAL A 176 0.82 -22.27 6.42
N ASP A 177 0.50 -23.23 7.27
CA ASP A 177 0.92 -23.23 8.67
C ASP A 177 2.29 -23.90 8.91
N GLN A 178 3.07 -24.08 7.85
CA GLN A 178 4.38 -24.70 7.88
C GLN A 178 5.31 -24.09 6.84
N ALA A 179 6.62 -24.30 7.00
CA ALA A 179 7.57 -23.87 5.98
C ALA A 179 7.28 -24.56 4.65
N ARG A 180 7.21 -23.79 3.58
CA ARG A 180 6.90 -24.27 2.23
C ARG A 180 7.46 -23.32 1.18
N SER A 181 8.28 -23.85 0.28
CA SER A 181 8.73 -23.11 -0.90
C SER A 181 7.73 -23.19 -2.04
N ASN A 182 7.86 -22.27 -3.00
CA ASN A 182 7.07 -22.21 -4.23
C ASN A 182 5.57 -22.09 -3.96
N LEU A 183 5.18 -21.24 -3.00
CA LEU A 183 3.76 -20.92 -2.78
C LEU A 183 3.13 -20.34 -4.07
N ILE A 184 3.90 -19.45 -4.71
CA ILE A 184 3.72 -18.98 -6.07
C ILE A 184 5.11 -18.79 -6.67
N HIS A 185 5.27 -19.03 -7.97
CA HIS A 185 6.58 -18.95 -8.62
C HIS A 185 6.45 -18.56 -10.09
N THR A 186 7.54 -18.05 -10.62
CA THR A 186 7.81 -17.79 -12.04
C THR A 186 9.09 -18.55 -12.42
N ALA A 187 9.63 -18.30 -13.62
CA ALA A 187 10.90 -18.90 -14.02
C ALA A 187 12.05 -18.48 -13.08
N ASN A 188 12.15 -17.19 -12.72
CA ASN A 188 13.30 -16.66 -12.00
C ASN A 188 13.05 -16.39 -10.52
N LEU A 189 11.80 -16.33 -10.07
CA LEU A 189 11.44 -15.96 -8.70
C LEU A 189 10.41 -16.91 -8.10
N ARG A 190 10.37 -16.95 -6.77
CA ARG A 190 9.33 -17.66 -6.01
C ARG A 190 9.05 -16.96 -4.70
N ILE A 191 7.83 -17.13 -4.17
CA ILE A 191 7.48 -16.75 -2.81
C ILE A 191 7.49 -18.00 -1.94
N ASP A 192 8.25 -17.93 -0.86
CA ASP A 192 8.45 -19.00 0.09
C ASP A 192 7.93 -18.58 1.47
N MET A 193 7.28 -19.51 2.15
CA MET A 193 6.97 -19.44 3.57
C MET A 193 8.11 -20.05 4.36
N GLN A 194 8.84 -19.23 5.11
CA GLN A 194 10.00 -19.65 5.90
C GLN A 194 9.62 -20.23 7.27
N GLY A 195 8.36 -20.08 7.67
CA GLY A 195 7.84 -20.59 8.95
C GLY A 195 7.03 -19.55 9.71
N ILE A 196 6.47 -19.98 10.84
CA ILE A 196 5.66 -19.14 11.71
C ILE A 196 6.54 -18.62 12.86
N ILE A 197 6.38 -17.34 13.17
CA ILE A 197 7.01 -16.70 14.32
C ILE A 197 5.93 -16.38 15.35
N ASN A 198 6.11 -16.81 16.59
CA ASN A 198 5.27 -16.38 17.70
C ASN A 198 5.90 -15.15 18.38
N ARG A 199 5.15 -14.05 18.47
CA ARG A 199 5.53 -12.85 19.24
C ARG A 199 4.35 -12.42 20.08
N ASN A 200 4.50 -12.38 21.40
CA ASN A 200 3.46 -11.94 22.34
C ASN A 200 2.11 -12.65 22.12
N ASN A 201 2.14 -13.97 21.95
CA ASN A 201 0.98 -14.81 21.66
C ASN A 201 0.26 -14.52 20.33
N GLN A 202 0.83 -13.67 19.48
CA GLN A 202 0.38 -13.45 18.11
C GLN A 202 1.30 -14.21 17.15
N LEU A 203 0.69 -14.95 16.22
CA LEU A 203 1.40 -15.70 15.20
C LEU A 203 1.60 -14.82 13.95
N TYR A 204 2.80 -14.92 13.39
CA TYR A 204 3.23 -14.17 12.21
C TYR A 204 3.75 -15.12 11.13
N TYR A 205 3.41 -14.86 9.88
CA TYR A 205 4.00 -15.49 8.72
C TYR A 205 5.32 -14.79 8.36
N ASN A 206 6.38 -15.57 8.16
CA ASN A 206 7.65 -15.10 7.60
C ASN A 206 7.70 -15.47 6.12
N LEU A 207 7.41 -14.52 5.24
CA LEU A 207 7.39 -14.73 3.80
C LEU A 207 8.63 -14.10 3.16
N GLN A 208 9.15 -14.76 2.13
CA GLN A 208 10.28 -14.26 1.37
C GLN A 208 10.05 -14.44 -0.13
N ILE A 209 10.47 -13.46 -0.92
CA ILE A 209 10.69 -13.65 -2.36
C ILE A 209 12.14 -14.07 -2.55
N GLN A 210 12.36 -15.14 -3.29
CA GLN A 210 13.69 -15.68 -3.56
C GLN A 210 13.93 -15.87 -5.06
N ILE A 211 15.18 -15.71 -5.48
CA ILE A 211 15.63 -16.05 -6.83
C ILE A 211 15.73 -17.57 -6.98
N ASN A 212 15.24 -18.11 -8.09
CA ASN A 212 15.30 -19.52 -8.49
C ASN A 212 16.69 -19.93 -8.99
N ARG A 213 17.71 -19.67 -8.17
CA ARG A 213 19.07 -20.12 -8.42
C ARG A 213 19.70 -20.62 -7.13
N ARG A 214 20.76 -21.40 -7.30
CA ARG A 214 21.61 -21.78 -6.16
C ARG A 214 22.38 -20.55 -5.68
N ARG A 215 22.54 -20.49 -4.36
CA ARG A 215 23.41 -19.53 -3.69
C ARG A 215 24.86 -19.92 -3.99
N ASN A 216 25.65 -18.97 -4.48
CA ASN A 216 27.05 -19.20 -4.86
C ASN A 216 28.04 -19.00 -3.70
N GLY A 217 27.56 -18.56 -2.51
CA GLY A 217 28.37 -18.44 -1.31
C GLY A 217 27.72 -17.62 -0.19
N PRO A 218 28.38 -17.47 0.96
CA PRO A 218 27.83 -16.79 2.14
C PRO A 218 27.50 -15.30 1.93
N HIS A 219 28.12 -14.64 0.97
CA HIS A 219 27.86 -13.22 0.66
C HIS A 219 26.88 -13.00 -0.49
N ASP A 220 26.40 -14.09 -1.10
CA ASP A 220 25.42 -14.05 -2.18
C ASP A 220 24.03 -14.28 -1.57
N SER A 221 23.15 -13.27 -1.58
CA SER A 221 21.77 -13.45 -1.14
C SER A 221 20.87 -13.72 -2.34
N THR A 222 20.02 -14.73 -2.21
CA THR A 222 18.92 -14.98 -3.15
C THR A 222 17.62 -14.32 -2.71
N THR A 223 17.57 -13.70 -1.52
CA THR A 223 16.36 -13.07 -1.00
C THR A 223 16.20 -11.68 -1.61
N VAL A 224 15.01 -11.42 -2.12
CA VAL A 224 14.62 -10.22 -2.87
C VAL A 224 13.69 -9.32 -2.06
N SER A 225 12.87 -9.93 -1.22
CA SER A 225 11.92 -9.26 -0.35
C SER A 225 11.66 -10.19 0.83
N GLN A 226 11.50 -9.62 2.03
CA GLN A 226 11.21 -10.35 3.25
C GLN A 226 10.22 -9.58 4.10
N ILE A 227 9.15 -10.26 4.49
CA ILE A 227 8.10 -9.68 5.34
C ILE A 227 7.77 -10.56 6.54
N ILE A 228 7.38 -9.92 7.63
CA ILE A 228 6.82 -10.56 8.82
C ILE A 228 5.44 -9.96 9.08
N VAL A 229 4.39 -10.74 8.89
CA VAL A 229 3.00 -10.26 8.91
C VAL A 229 2.13 -11.09 9.83
N PRO A 230 1.19 -10.50 10.59
CA PRO A 230 0.35 -11.26 11.51
C PRO A 230 -0.64 -12.14 10.74
N ARG A 231 -1.05 -13.25 11.37
CA ARG A 231 -2.16 -14.06 10.88
C ARG A 231 -3.44 -13.23 10.73
N GLY A 232 -4.22 -13.53 9.69
CA GLY A 232 -5.49 -12.86 9.41
C GLY A 232 -5.34 -11.48 8.75
N ILE A 233 -4.13 -11.07 8.40
CA ILE A 233 -3.92 -9.79 7.72
C ILE A 233 -4.53 -9.79 6.30
N PRO A 234 -5.16 -8.69 5.85
CA PRO A 234 -5.66 -8.58 4.48
C PRO A 234 -4.58 -8.77 3.42
N GLU A 235 -4.93 -9.40 2.29
CA GLU A 235 -4.00 -9.66 1.18
C GLU A 235 -3.30 -8.40 0.66
N ARG A 236 -4.02 -7.27 0.60
CA ARG A 236 -3.50 -5.97 0.17
C ARG A 236 -2.31 -5.50 1.01
N TYR A 237 -2.28 -5.85 2.31
CA TYR A 237 -1.18 -5.47 3.19
C TYR A 237 0.02 -6.41 3.06
N ILE A 238 -0.19 -7.66 2.65
CA ILE A 238 0.91 -8.55 2.27
C ILE A 238 1.55 -8.06 0.98
N ARG A 239 0.75 -7.77 -0.06
CA ARG A 239 1.25 -7.21 -1.33
C ARG A 239 2.05 -5.93 -1.08
N ARG A 240 1.47 -5.00 -0.32
CA ARG A 240 2.15 -3.77 0.10
C ARG A 240 3.47 -4.08 0.81
N ALA A 241 3.46 -4.90 1.87
CA ALA A 241 4.67 -5.18 2.63
C ALA A 241 5.79 -5.79 1.76
N LEU A 242 5.44 -6.67 0.80
CA LEU A 242 6.40 -7.26 -0.13
C LEU A 242 6.99 -6.21 -1.07
N GLN A 243 6.15 -5.29 -1.59
CA GLN A 243 6.59 -4.17 -2.42
C GLN A 243 7.50 -3.22 -1.63
N GLU A 244 7.13 -2.85 -0.41
CA GLU A 244 7.93 -1.98 0.46
C GLU A 244 9.31 -2.62 0.76
N SER A 245 9.33 -3.92 1.05
CA SER A 245 10.56 -4.65 1.30
C SER A 245 11.47 -4.68 0.07
N LEU A 246 10.88 -4.91 -1.11
CA LEU A 246 11.56 -4.88 -2.39
C LEU A 246 12.15 -3.50 -2.69
N ASN A 247 11.34 -2.45 -2.53
CA ASN A 247 11.70 -1.06 -2.86
C ASN A 247 12.83 -0.52 -1.98
N HIS A 248 12.78 -0.86 -0.69
CA HIS A 248 13.69 -0.30 0.31
C HIS A 248 14.86 -1.23 0.64
N ARG A 249 14.91 -2.43 0.03
CA ARG A 249 15.88 -3.49 0.39
C ARG A 249 15.91 -3.70 1.91
N ALA A 250 14.72 -3.77 2.49
CA ALA A 250 14.50 -3.74 3.93
C ALA A 250 13.60 -4.91 4.36
N ARG A 251 13.81 -5.43 5.56
CA ARG A 251 12.88 -6.38 6.17
C ARG A 251 11.66 -5.59 6.63
N VAL A 252 10.49 -5.91 6.10
CA VAL A 252 9.26 -5.23 6.50
C VAL A 252 8.50 -6.07 7.51
N SER A 253 8.00 -5.44 8.55
CA SER A 253 7.19 -6.07 9.58
C SER A 253 5.90 -5.28 9.75
N VAL A 254 4.80 -5.99 9.88
CA VAL A 254 3.47 -5.37 10.02
C VAL A 254 2.93 -5.67 11.40
N GLU A 255 2.42 -4.65 12.07
CA GLU A 255 1.78 -4.77 13.37
C GLU A 255 0.35 -4.27 13.27
N VAL A 256 -0.56 -4.94 13.98
CA VAL A 256 -1.98 -4.62 14.01
C VAL A 256 -2.36 -4.42 15.47
N SER A 257 -2.84 -3.24 15.81
CA SER A 257 -3.37 -2.93 17.14
C SER A 257 -4.86 -2.62 17.04
N ARG A 258 -5.61 -3.05 18.06
CA ARG A 258 -7.00 -2.67 18.27
C ARG A 258 -7.06 -1.66 19.40
N TYR A 259 -7.94 -0.68 19.29
CA TYR A 259 -8.11 0.35 20.30
C TYR A 259 -9.57 0.70 20.52
#